data_AF-A0A1Q7B0M1-F1
#
_entry.id   AF-A0A1Q7B0M1-F1
#
_cell.length_a   1.000
_cell.length_b   1.000
_cell.length_c   1.000
_cell.angle_alpha   90.00
_cell.angle_beta   90.00
_cell.angle_gamma   90.00
#
_symmetry.space_group_name_H-M   'P 1'
#
loop_
_entity.id
_entity.type
_entity.pdbx_description
1 polymer ?
#
loop_
_entity_poly.entity_id
_entity_poly.type
_entity_poly.pdbx_seq_one_letter_code
_entity_poly.pdbx_strand_id
1 'polypeptide(L)'
;MDGHGTDVLDDLREHDYRYVSNLTPLRYQGLTEPHELILDLDAAAGAPGTLLLLRGWIFPSDASINVALSQQQHARAELPVLEVRDAGGGGRWVSRGAIGFPAGKDKTVVIDLAGIFPTRDHHVRLRTNMQIYWDQAFVAEDIGAGSQEPGVGSLHLKVLAPVSGLLHYRGFSRMYRRGGRYGPQWFAYDDVSKESPWRAITGAATRFGDVTPLLDRPDDRYVVMVPGDETTAEFDAGAAPALPAGWTRTFLLYSDGWIKDSDLNTAHGTTIDPLPYHAVSSYPYAPGDAYPSDSARQRYLREYNTRIIKPGAREER
;
A
#
# COMPACT_ATOMS: atom_id res chain seq x y z
N MET A 1 -16.44 18.04 -5.17
CA MET A 1 -16.84 18.04 -6.60
C MET A 1 -15.71 17.51 -7.46
N ASP A 2 -16.03 16.99 -8.64
CA ASP A 2 -15.03 16.71 -9.67
C ASP A 2 -14.62 17.97 -10.47
N GLY A 3 -13.68 17.81 -11.42
CA GLY A 3 -13.24 18.89 -12.32
C GLY A 3 -14.30 19.41 -13.32
N HIS A 4 -15.45 18.74 -13.42
CA HIS A 4 -16.59 19.17 -14.24
C HIS A 4 -17.70 19.83 -13.40
N GLY A 5 -17.51 19.96 -12.08
CA GLY A 5 -18.49 20.53 -11.16
C GLY A 5 -19.57 19.54 -10.70
N THR A 6 -19.40 18.25 -10.98
CA THR A 6 -20.29 17.20 -10.46
C THR A 6 -20.05 17.02 -8.97
N ASP A 7 -21.11 16.95 -8.18
CA ASP A 7 -21.00 16.55 -6.78
C ASP A 7 -20.70 15.05 -6.70
N VAL A 8 -19.66 14.70 -5.94
CA VAL A 8 -19.17 13.33 -5.71
C VAL A 8 -19.05 13.01 -4.22
N LEU A 9 -19.64 13.85 -3.37
CA LEU A 9 -19.51 13.74 -1.91
C LEU A 9 -20.05 12.40 -1.38
N ASP A 10 -21.14 11.89 -1.96
CA ASP A 10 -21.70 10.60 -1.57
C ASP A 10 -20.76 9.42 -1.80
N ASP A 11 -19.81 9.53 -2.76
CA ASP A 11 -18.79 8.50 -3.01
C ASP A 11 -17.49 8.73 -2.21
N LEU A 12 -17.45 9.74 -1.32
CA LEU A 12 -16.28 10.11 -0.50
C LEU A 12 -16.55 10.20 1.00
N ARG A 13 -17.81 10.12 1.44
CA ARG A 13 -18.17 10.29 2.86
C ARG A 13 -17.73 9.11 3.72
N GLU A 14 -17.94 7.90 3.22
CA GLU A 14 -17.84 6.66 4.00
C GLU A 14 -16.87 5.70 3.35
N HIS A 15 -16.15 4.93 4.16
CA HIS A 15 -15.35 3.81 3.64
C HIS A 15 -16.25 2.60 3.36
N ASP A 16 -17.00 2.69 2.25
CA ASP A 16 -18.00 1.70 1.82
C ASP A 16 -17.69 1.04 0.47
N TYR A 17 -16.50 1.29 -0.07
CA TYR A 17 -16.01 0.80 -1.37
C TYR A 17 -16.81 1.33 -2.57
N ARG A 18 -17.48 2.48 -2.43
CA ARG A 18 -17.90 3.29 -3.57
C ARG A 18 -16.78 4.25 -3.93
N TYR A 19 -16.59 4.49 -5.22
CA TYR A 19 -15.43 5.22 -5.71
C TYR A 19 -15.82 6.36 -6.63
N VAL A 20 -15.16 7.51 -6.43
CA VAL A 20 -15.12 8.57 -7.44
C VAL A 20 -14.51 7.98 -8.71
N SER A 21 -15.32 7.87 -9.78
CA SER A 21 -15.03 6.95 -10.89
C SER A 21 -15.30 7.52 -12.29
N ASN A 22 -15.54 8.83 -12.36
CA ASN A 22 -15.66 9.67 -13.56
C ASN A 22 -14.29 9.91 -14.23
N LEU A 23 -13.51 8.84 -14.44
CA LEU A 23 -12.21 8.89 -15.07
C LEU A 23 -12.31 8.44 -16.53
N THR A 24 -11.65 9.16 -17.43
CA THR A 24 -11.52 8.76 -18.85
C THR A 24 -10.17 8.07 -19.07
N PRO A 25 -10.11 6.74 -19.23
CA PRO A 25 -8.84 6.03 -19.44
C PRO A 25 -8.16 6.47 -20.75
N LEU A 26 -6.83 6.56 -20.72
CA LEU A 26 -6.01 6.76 -21.92
C LEU A 26 -5.48 5.43 -22.44
N ARG A 27 -4.68 5.50 -23.52
CA ARG A 27 -4.06 4.35 -24.18
C ARG A 27 -3.26 3.45 -23.23
N TYR A 28 -2.58 4.04 -22.24
CA TYR A 28 -1.75 3.31 -21.29
C TYR A 28 -2.55 3.09 -20.00
N GLN A 29 -2.63 1.83 -19.55
CA GLN A 29 -3.21 1.49 -18.25
C GLN A 29 -2.60 2.33 -17.14
N GLY A 30 -3.45 2.76 -16.21
CA GLY A 30 -3.05 3.59 -15.09
C GLY A 30 -2.93 5.08 -15.41
N LEU A 31 -3.14 5.47 -16.67
CA LEU A 31 -3.28 6.86 -17.09
C LEU A 31 -4.69 7.18 -17.56
N THR A 32 -5.13 8.39 -17.23
CA THR A 32 -6.43 8.94 -17.62
C THR A 32 -6.25 10.33 -18.22
N GLU A 33 -7.30 10.91 -18.78
CA GLU A 33 -7.33 12.37 -18.95
C GLU A 33 -7.07 13.04 -17.59
N PRO A 34 -6.42 14.22 -17.56
CA PRO A 34 -6.25 14.97 -16.32
C PRO A 34 -7.59 15.18 -15.65
N HIS A 35 -7.66 14.87 -14.36
CA HIS A 35 -8.87 15.01 -13.56
C HIS A 35 -8.55 15.73 -12.26
N GLU A 36 -9.61 16.26 -11.66
CA GLU A 36 -9.54 17.08 -10.47
C GLU A 36 -10.55 16.57 -9.44
N LEU A 37 -10.15 16.56 -8.18
CA LEU A 37 -11.04 16.41 -7.03
C LEU A 37 -10.90 17.67 -6.17
N ILE A 38 -12.01 18.39 -6.03
CA ILE A 38 -12.09 19.63 -5.27
C ILE A 38 -12.87 19.34 -3.98
N LEU A 39 -12.23 19.57 -2.84
CA LEU A 39 -12.79 19.38 -1.52
C LEU A 39 -12.99 20.75 -0.87
N ASP A 40 -14.19 20.97 -0.34
CA ASP A 40 -14.52 22.10 0.53
C ASP A 40 -14.31 21.63 1.98
N LEU A 41 -13.32 22.20 2.66
CA LEU A 41 -12.93 21.77 4.00
C LEU A 41 -13.44 22.76 5.04
N ASP A 42 -13.63 22.28 6.26
CA ASP A 42 -14.06 23.13 7.38
C ASP A 42 -13.05 24.26 7.68
N ALA A 43 -13.54 25.34 8.29
CA ALA A 43 -12.74 26.52 8.62
C ALA A 43 -11.55 26.26 9.56
N ALA A 44 -11.52 25.11 10.24
CA ALA A 44 -10.39 24.68 11.07
C ALA A 44 -9.23 24.11 10.22
N ALA A 45 -9.48 23.69 8.98
CA ALA A 45 -8.48 23.13 8.09
C ALA A 45 -7.30 24.11 7.91
N GLY A 46 -6.09 23.65 8.19
CA GLY A 46 -4.88 24.46 8.15
C GLY A 46 -4.40 25.00 9.49
N ALA A 47 -5.17 24.77 10.57
CA ALA A 47 -4.63 24.91 11.92
C ALA A 47 -3.51 23.87 12.17
N PRO A 48 -2.57 24.15 13.08
CA PRO A 48 -1.55 23.18 13.48
C PRO A 48 -2.18 21.84 13.91
N GLY A 49 -1.63 20.72 13.40
CA GLY A 49 -2.14 19.38 13.69
C GLY A 49 -3.35 18.96 12.87
N THR A 50 -3.81 19.73 11.88
CA THR A 50 -4.89 19.28 10.99
C THR A 50 -4.34 18.48 9.80
N LEU A 51 -4.91 17.30 9.59
CA LEU A 51 -4.49 16.34 8.56
C LEU A 51 -5.67 16.08 7.62
N LEU A 52 -5.42 16.09 6.30
CA LEU A 52 -6.34 15.54 5.31
C LEU A 52 -6.00 14.07 5.09
N LEU A 53 -6.98 13.20 5.35
CA LEU A 53 -6.89 11.76 5.09
C LEU A 53 -7.70 11.43 3.85
N LEU A 54 -7.03 10.83 2.87
CA LEU A 54 -7.61 10.39 1.62
C LEU A 54 -7.45 8.88 1.49
N ARG A 55 -8.55 8.14 1.51
CA ARG A 55 -8.55 6.70 1.31
C ARG A 55 -8.93 6.36 -0.11
N GLY A 56 -8.21 5.40 -0.68
CA GLY A 56 -8.48 4.95 -2.02
C GLY A 56 -7.50 3.89 -2.50
N TRP A 57 -7.49 3.68 -3.81
CA TRP A 57 -6.58 2.78 -4.48
C TRP A 57 -6.13 3.34 -5.83
N ILE A 58 -4.97 2.90 -6.30
CA ILE A 58 -4.49 3.21 -7.64
C ILE A 58 -4.64 1.98 -8.52
N PHE A 59 -5.09 2.17 -9.76
CA PHE A 59 -4.87 1.18 -10.82
C PHE A 59 -3.52 1.48 -11.49
N PRO A 60 -2.43 0.78 -11.13
CA PRO A 60 -1.09 1.19 -11.54
C PRO A 60 -0.81 0.81 -13.00
N SER A 61 0.15 1.50 -13.60
CA SER A 61 0.86 1.01 -14.78
C SER A 61 1.86 -0.09 -14.38
N ASP A 62 1.90 -1.16 -15.17
CA ASP A 62 2.87 -2.25 -14.97
C ASP A 62 4.28 -1.84 -15.42
N ALA A 63 5.31 -2.61 -15.04
CA ALA A 63 6.71 -2.27 -15.34
C ALA A 63 6.95 -2.08 -16.85
N SER A 64 6.43 -2.97 -17.70
CA SER A 64 6.49 -2.83 -19.16
C SER A 64 5.83 -1.56 -19.69
N ILE A 65 4.71 -1.13 -19.09
CA ILE A 65 4.05 0.12 -19.46
C ILE A 65 4.90 1.33 -19.04
N ASN A 66 5.51 1.28 -17.84
CA ASN A 66 6.41 2.34 -17.37
C ASN A 66 7.64 2.49 -18.27
N VAL A 67 8.21 1.38 -18.76
CA VAL A 67 9.28 1.40 -19.77
C VAL A 67 8.78 2.01 -21.08
N ALA A 68 7.58 1.62 -21.54
CA ALA A 68 7.01 2.21 -22.76
C ALA A 68 6.76 3.71 -22.63
N LEU A 69 6.26 4.17 -21.48
CA LEU A 69 6.02 5.58 -21.16
C LEU A 69 7.31 6.39 -21.06
N SER A 70 8.38 5.84 -20.48
CA SER A 70 9.66 6.55 -20.37
C SER A 70 10.33 6.84 -21.72
N GLN A 71 9.92 6.13 -22.77
CA GLN A 71 10.36 6.33 -24.15
C GLN A 71 9.46 7.30 -24.94
N GLN A 72 8.35 7.78 -24.36
CA GLN A 72 7.46 8.75 -24.98
C GLN A 72 7.82 10.18 -24.59
N GLN A 73 7.53 11.13 -25.49
CA GLN A 73 7.65 12.56 -25.18
C GLN A 73 6.30 13.19 -24.74
N HIS A 74 5.18 12.58 -25.11
CA HIS A 74 3.85 13.20 -25.04
C HIS A 74 2.91 12.56 -24.01
N ALA A 75 3.32 11.48 -23.34
CA ALA A 75 2.53 10.80 -22.32
C ALA A 75 3.42 10.51 -21.11
N ARG A 76 3.03 11.01 -19.94
CA ARG A 76 3.72 10.80 -18.66
C ARG A 76 2.72 10.77 -17.52
N ALA A 77 3.01 10.00 -16.49
CA ALA A 77 2.28 10.08 -15.24
C ALA A 77 2.60 11.41 -14.54
N GLU A 78 1.56 12.11 -14.09
CA GLU A 78 1.63 13.31 -13.29
C GLU A 78 1.23 12.94 -11.86
N LEU A 79 2.20 12.97 -10.95
CA LEU A 79 1.94 12.77 -9.52
C LEU A 79 0.82 13.71 -9.04
N PRO A 80 -0.02 13.28 -8.09
CA PRO A 80 -1.05 14.16 -7.58
C PRO A 80 -0.44 15.41 -6.97
N VAL A 81 -0.99 16.55 -7.37
CA VAL A 81 -0.59 17.88 -6.87
C VAL A 81 -1.73 18.42 -6.02
N LEU A 82 -1.38 18.92 -4.83
CA LEU A 82 -2.30 19.66 -3.99
C LEU A 82 -2.22 21.15 -4.36
N GLU A 83 -3.37 21.77 -4.56
CA GLU A 83 -3.50 23.19 -4.87
C GLU A 83 -4.52 23.84 -3.92
N VAL A 84 -4.28 25.12 -3.60
CA VAL A 84 -5.18 25.96 -2.80
C VAL A 84 -5.43 27.28 -3.52
N ARG A 85 -6.39 28.10 -3.08
CA ARG A 85 -6.61 29.42 -3.67
C ARG A 85 -5.51 30.41 -3.28
N ASP A 86 -5.16 31.31 -4.21
CA ASP A 86 -4.22 32.39 -3.99
C ASP A 86 -4.79 33.53 -3.14
N ALA A 87 -3.90 34.41 -2.67
CA ALA A 87 -4.27 35.62 -1.91
C ALA A 87 -4.63 36.81 -2.82
N GLY A 88 -4.50 36.67 -4.14
CA GLY A 88 -4.65 37.76 -5.12
C GLY A 88 -6.09 38.19 -5.41
N GLY A 89 -7.09 37.59 -4.76
CA GLY A 89 -8.51 37.92 -4.92
C GLY A 89 -9.18 37.41 -6.20
N GLY A 90 -8.40 36.91 -7.17
CA GLY A 90 -8.89 36.30 -8.41
C GLY A 90 -9.29 34.83 -8.29
N GLY A 91 -9.07 34.21 -7.13
CA GLY A 91 -9.37 32.79 -6.88
C GLY A 91 -8.51 31.86 -7.73
N ARG A 92 -7.26 32.21 -8.04
CA ARG A 92 -6.40 31.34 -8.84
C ARG A 92 -5.93 30.16 -7.98
N TRP A 93 -5.87 28.97 -8.54
CA TRP A 93 -5.24 27.82 -7.89
C TRP A 93 -3.71 27.94 -7.90
N VAL A 94 -3.09 27.72 -6.74
CA VAL A 94 -1.64 27.72 -6.54
C VAL A 94 -1.18 26.39 -5.93
N SER A 95 -0.12 25.83 -6.48
CA SER A 95 0.41 24.54 -6.03
C SER A 95 1.09 24.63 -4.66
N ARG A 96 0.85 23.61 -3.85
CA ARG A 96 1.54 23.30 -2.59
C ARG A 96 2.53 22.13 -2.74
N GLY A 97 2.76 21.69 -3.97
CA GLY A 97 3.67 20.59 -4.29
C GLY A 97 2.94 19.29 -4.62
N ALA A 98 3.73 18.30 -5.03
CA ALA A 98 3.26 16.94 -5.22
C ALA A 98 3.02 16.29 -3.84
N ILE A 99 1.96 15.49 -3.76
CA ILE A 99 1.61 14.68 -2.59
C ILE A 99 1.78 13.20 -2.92
N GLY A 100 1.70 12.35 -1.89
CA GLY A 100 1.64 10.91 -2.07
C GLY A 100 0.36 10.44 -2.79
N PHE A 101 0.35 9.17 -3.16
CA PHE A 101 -0.81 8.48 -3.73
C PHE A 101 -0.95 7.08 -3.11
N PRO A 102 -2.12 6.43 -3.20
CA PRO A 102 -2.31 5.09 -2.65
C PRO A 102 -1.30 4.08 -3.23
N ALA A 103 -0.48 3.47 -2.39
CA ALA A 103 0.43 2.39 -2.80
C ALA A 103 -0.33 1.06 -2.93
N GLY A 104 -1.00 0.88 -4.07
CA GLY A 104 -1.80 -0.31 -4.37
C GLY A 104 -3.24 -0.18 -3.91
N LYS A 105 -3.71 -1.17 -3.14
CA LYS A 105 -5.13 -1.33 -2.78
C LYS A 105 -5.39 -0.84 -1.36
N ASP A 106 -6.49 -0.11 -1.20
CA ASP A 106 -7.06 0.26 0.10
C ASP A 106 -6.01 0.89 1.04
N LYS A 107 -5.53 2.08 0.64
CA LYS A 107 -4.50 2.83 1.38
C LYS A 107 -5.02 4.22 1.73
N THR A 108 -4.57 4.70 2.88
CA THR A 108 -4.80 6.07 3.33
C THR A 108 -3.55 6.91 3.05
N VAL A 109 -3.73 7.97 2.26
CA VAL A 109 -2.75 9.04 2.08
C VAL A 109 -3.03 10.09 3.14
N VAL A 110 -1.99 10.55 3.83
CA VAL A 110 -2.06 11.57 4.88
C VAL A 110 -1.33 12.81 4.41
N ILE A 111 -2.00 13.96 4.48
CA ILE A 111 -1.48 15.26 4.04
C ILE A 111 -1.58 16.22 5.21
N ASP A 112 -0.46 16.81 5.62
CA ASP A 112 -0.45 17.89 6.60
C ASP A 112 -1.01 19.17 5.98
N LEU A 113 -2.05 19.74 6.60
CA LEU A 113 -2.69 20.97 6.15
C LEU A 113 -2.11 22.21 6.83
N ALA A 114 -1.30 22.07 7.88
CA ALA A 114 -0.87 23.20 8.71
C ALA A 114 -0.24 24.33 7.87
N GLY A 115 -0.84 25.51 7.93
CA GLY A 115 -0.35 26.72 7.27
C GLY A 115 -0.39 26.71 5.74
N ILE A 116 -1.05 25.75 5.08
CA ILE A 116 -1.06 25.69 3.62
C ILE A 116 -1.99 26.74 2.98
N PHE A 117 -3.00 27.23 3.70
CA PHE A 117 -3.98 28.17 3.15
C PHE A 117 -3.51 29.62 3.32
N PRO A 118 -3.40 30.41 2.23
CA PRO A 118 -2.99 31.81 2.32
C PRO A 118 -4.18 32.76 2.61
N THR A 119 -5.40 32.24 2.59
CA THR A 119 -6.65 32.99 2.79
C THR A 119 -7.61 32.19 3.69
N ARG A 120 -8.84 32.68 3.86
CA ARG A 120 -9.95 31.95 4.52
C ARG A 120 -10.68 30.99 3.58
N ASP A 121 -10.19 30.80 2.37
CA ASP A 121 -10.71 29.80 1.44
C ASP A 121 -10.01 28.47 1.73
N HIS A 122 -10.76 27.54 2.31
CA HIS A 122 -10.28 26.22 2.72
C HIS A 122 -10.54 25.14 1.66
N HIS A 123 -10.84 25.53 0.42
CA HIS A 123 -10.90 24.58 -0.68
C HIS A 123 -9.50 24.08 -1.03
N VAL A 124 -9.39 22.76 -1.19
CA VAL A 124 -8.23 22.12 -1.79
C VAL A 124 -8.61 21.48 -3.11
N ARG A 125 -7.68 21.49 -4.05
CA ARG A 125 -7.80 20.78 -5.32
C ARG A 125 -6.67 19.77 -5.48
N LEU A 126 -7.05 18.53 -5.73
CA LEU A 126 -6.16 17.44 -6.10
C LEU A 126 -6.21 17.28 -7.61
N ARG A 127 -5.06 17.42 -8.29
CA ARG A 127 -4.97 17.26 -9.75
C ARG A 127 -3.95 16.20 -10.13
N THR A 128 -4.32 15.28 -11.01
CA THR A 128 -3.45 14.21 -11.52
C THR A 128 -3.99 13.67 -12.84
N ASN A 129 -3.22 12.83 -13.50
CA ASN A 129 -3.69 11.96 -14.58
C ASN A 129 -3.48 10.47 -14.25
N MET A 130 -3.06 10.15 -13.03
CA MET A 130 -2.92 8.79 -12.53
C MET A 130 -4.30 8.23 -12.20
N GLN A 131 -4.56 6.99 -12.58
CA GLN A 131 -5.87 6.36 -12.39
C GLN A 131 -6.11 5.98 -10.92
N ILE A 132 -6.48 6.98 -10.11
CA ILE A 132 -6.70 6.86 -8.68
C ILE A 132 -8.19 6.97 -8.38
N TYR A 133 -8.68 6.02 -7.61
CA TYR A 133 -10.07 5.95 -7.17
C TYR A 133 -10.12 6.19 -5.67
N TRP A 134 -10.72 7.31 -5.28
CA TRP A 134 -10.94 7.69 -3.89
C TRP A 134 -12.30 7.18 -3.42
N ASP A 135 -12.36 6.66 -2.19
CA ASP A 135 -13.59 6.22 -1.52
C ASP A 135 -13.87 6.97 -0.21
N GLN A 136 -12.85 7.62 0.37
CA GLN A 136 -13.06 8.43 1.57
C GLN A 136 -12.16 9.66 1.61
N ALA A 137 -12.70 10.79 2.03
CA ALA A 137 -11.93 12.00 2.33
C ALA A 137 -12.45 12.68 3.59
N PHE A 138 -11.57 12.95 4.57
CA PHE A 138 -11.93 13.67 5.79
C PHE A 138 -10.74 14.39 6.40
N VAL A 139 -11.01 15.44 7.19
CA VAL A 139 -10.01 16.11 8.01
C VAL A 139 -10.02 15.48 9.41
N ALA A 140 -8.84 15.21 9.95
CA ALA A 140 -8.68 14.82 11.34
C ALA A 140 -7.66 15.71 12.05
N GLU A 141 -7.74 15.73 13.37
CA GLU A 141 -6.76 16.38 14.24
C GLU A 141 -5.75 15.35 14.73
N ASP A 142 -4.48 15.69 14.66
CA ASP A 142 -3.38 14.94 15.27
C ASP A 142 -3.44 15.15 16.79
N ILE A 143 -3.76 14.07 17.50
CA ILE A 143 -3.80 14.02 18.96
C ILE A 143 -2.44 13.62 19.57
N GLY A 144 -1.39 13.54 18.73
CA GLY A 144 -0.06 13.08 19.10
C GLY A 144 -0.02 11.58 19.42
N ALA A 145 0.97 11.15 20.21
CA ALA A 145 1.09 9.76 20.66
C ALA A 145 -0.02 9.32 21.64
N GLY A 146 -0.96 10.23 21.98
CA GLY A 146 -1.95 10.04 23.04
C GLY A 146 -1.32 9.97 24.42
N SER A 147 -2.10 10.26 25.47
CA SER A 147 -1.70 9.88 26.82
C SER A 147 -1.94 8.38 27.03
N GLN A 148 -1.02 7.71 27.73
CA GLN A 148 -1.27 6.37 28.29
C GLN A 148 -2.10 6.43 29.59
N GLU A 149 -2.42 7.64 30.04
CA GLU A 149 -3.33 7.87 31.17
C GLU A 149 -4.78 7.91 30.68
N PRO A 150 -5.74 7.34 31.44
CA PRO A 150 -7.14 7.32 31.05
C PRO A 150 -7.73 8.73 30.90
N GLY A 151 -8.24 9.07 29.72
CA GLY A 151 -8.84 10.38 29.44
C GLY A 151 -9.36 10.52 28.01
N VAL A 152 -9.91 11.69 27.67
CA VAL A 152 -10.26 12.00 26.28
C VAL A 152 -8.98 12.11 25.47
N GLY A 153 -8.86 11.35 24.36
CA GLY A 153 -7.66 11.32 23.52
C GLY A 153 -6.57 10.35 23.97
N SER A 154 -6.85 9.44 24.90
CA SER A 154 -5.89 8.39 25.32
C SER A 154 -5.82 7.24 24.31
N LEU A 155 -4.61 6.81 23.95
CA LEU A 155 -4.34 5.69 23.04
C LEU A 155 -3.42 4.69 23.72
N HIS A 156 -3.84 3.42 23.81
CA HIS A 156 -3.04 2.35 24.38
C HIS A 156 -2.60 1.38 23.28
N LEU A 157 -1.30 1.40 22.97
CA LEU A 157 -0.70 0.46 22.03
C LEU A 157 -0.15 -0.77 22.77
N LYS A 158 -0.60 -1.96 22.36
CA LYS A 158 -0.04 -3.24 22.77
C LYS A 158 0.41 -4.01 21.53
N VAL A 159 1.73 -4.19 21.40
CA VAL A 159 2.29 -5.10 20.38
C VAL A 159 2.19 -6.54 20.91
N LEU A 160 1.64 -7.43 20.09
CA LEU A 160 1.59 -8.86 20.34
C LEU A 160 2.63 -9.55 19.46
N ALA A 161 3.47 -10.38 20.05
CA ALA A 161 4.33 -11.26 19.28
C ALA A 161 3.49 -12.42 18.69
N PRO A 162 3.78 -12.87 17.46
CA PRO A 162 3.16 -14.08 16.93
C PRO A 162 3.54 -15.28 17.80
N VAL A 163 2.56 -16.11 18.14
CA VAL A 163 2.78 -17.36 18.90
C VAL A 163 2.97 -18.57 17.98
N SER A 164 2.59 -18.42 16.71
CA SER A 164 2.75 -19.43 15.66
C SER A 164 2.89 -18.74 14.31
N GLY A 165 3.72 -19.30 13.43
CA GLY A 165 3.86 -18.95 12.03
C GLY A 165 4.06 -20.23 11.21
N LEU A 166 3.06 -20.61 10.42
CA LEU A 166 3.10 -21.82 9.61
C LEU A 166 3.07 -21.49 8.11
N LEU A 167 4.21 -21.67 7.45
CA LEU A 167 4.32 -21.56 6.00
C LEU A 167 3.85 -22.86 5.34
N HIS A 168 2.90 -22.77 4.42
CA HIS A 168 2.39 -23.91 3.67
C HIS A 168 1.87 -23.51 2.29
N TYR A 169 1.66 -24.49 1.40
CA TYR A 169 1.04 -24.25 0.11
C TYR A 169 -0.48 -24.13 0.24
N ARG A 170 -1.00 -22.91 0.13
CA ARG A 170 -2.44 -22.66 0.18
C ARG A 170 -3.08 -22.72 -1.20
N GLY A 171 -2.46 -22.15 -2.22
CA GLY A 171 -3.03 -21.96 -3.56
C GLY A 171 -3.50 -20.53 -3.78
N PHE A 172 -4.40 -20.34 -4.75
CA PHE A 172 -4.77 -19.06 -5.30
C PHE A 172 -6.22 -18.74 -4.99
N SER A 173 -6.44 -17.64 -4.27
CA SER A 173 -7.78 -17.13 -3.96
C SER A 173 -8.48 -16.69 -5.24
N ARG A 174 -9.78 -17.03 -5.38
CA ARG A 174 -10.60 -16.47 -6.45
C ARG A 174 -10.64 -14.94 -6.33
N MET A 175 -10.35 -14.28 -7.44
CA MET A 175 -10.44 -12.84 -7.54
C MET A 175 -11.89 -12.38 -7.74
N TYR A 176 -12.22 -11.23 -7.15
CA TYR A 176 -13.43 -10.47 -7.47
C TYR A 176 -13.11 -8.97 -7.40
N ARG A 177 -14.04 -8.10 -7.78
CA ARG A 177 -13.88 -6.65 -7.58
C ARG A 177 -14.71 -6.17 -6.41
N ARG A 178 -14.04 -5.63 -5.39
CA ARG A 178 -14.71 -5.07 -4.20
C ARG A 178 -15.18 -3.66 -4.52
N GLY A 179 -16.49 -3.38 -4.43
CA GLY A 179 -17.04 -2.09 -4.88
C GLY A 179 -17.47 -2.06 -6.36
N GLY A 180 -17.60 -3.22 -7.00
CA GLY A 180 -18.11 -3.31 -8.37
C GLY A 180 -17.06 -2.99 -9.45
N ARG A 181 -17.48 -2.44 -10.59
CA ARG A 181 -16.63 -2.33 -11.80
C ARG A 181 -15.37 -1.50 -11.62
N TYR A 182 -15.40 -0.52 -10.71
CA TYR A 182 -14.31 0.42 -10.41
C TYR A 182 -13.53 0.06 -9.15
N GLY A 183 -13.85 -1.09 -8.55
CA GLY A 183 -13.16 -1.60 -7.40
C GLY A 183 -11.81 -2.25 -7.74
N PRO A 184 -10.86 -2.25 -6.79
CA PRO A 184 -9.65 -3.05 -6.94
C PRO A 184 -10.01 -4.54 -6.96
N GLN A 185 -9.10 -5.35 -7.51
CA GLN A 185 -9.15 -6.80 -7.32
C GLN A 185 -9.01 -7.13 -5.84
N TRP A 186 -9.92 -7.95 -5.32
CA TRP A 186 -9.88 -8.53 -3.99
C TRP A 186 -9.88 -10.05 -4.08
N PHE A 187 -9.60 -10.71 -2.96
CA PHE A 187 -9.31 -12.14 -2.92
C PHE A 187 -10.22 -12.83 -1.90
N ALA A 188 -11.08 -13.74 -2.36
CA ALA A 188 -11.95 -14.52 -1.48
C ALA A 188 -11.11 -15.57 -0.74
N TYR A 189 -10.94 -15.42 0.56
CA TYR A 189 -10.04 -16.25 1.36
C TYR A 189 -10.48 -17.73 1.41
N ASP A 190 -11.76 -18.02 1.48
CA ASP A 190 -12.23 -19.41 1.59
C ASP A 190 -12.38 -20.12 0.23
N ASP A 191 -12.16 -19.40 -0.87
CA ASP A 191 -12.38 -19.89 -2.24
C ASP A 191 -11.05 -20.01 -2.97
N VAL A 192 -10.48 -21.22 -2.95
CA VAL A 192 -9.09 -21.47 -3.32
C VAL A 192 -8.97 -22.49 -4.44
N SER A 193 -8.27 -22.11 -5.50
CA SER A 193 -7.81 -23.04 -6.54
C SER A 193 -6.37 -23.44 -6.28
N LYS A 194 -6.02 -24.68 -6.63
CA LYS A 194 -4.63 -25.15 -6.63
C LYS A 194 -4.00 -25.10 -8.03
N GLU A 195 -4.71 -24.59 -9.03
CA GLU A 195 -4.16 -24.36 -10.35
C GLU A 195 -3.40 -23.03 -10.35
N SER A 196 -2.10 -23.08 -10.69
CA SER A 196 -1.30 -21.86 -10.79
C SER A 196 -1.50 -21.18 -12.13
N PRO A 197 -1.96 -19.92 -12.16
CA PRO A 197 -1.98 -19.12 -13.39
C PRO A 197 -0.62 -18.47 -13.68
N TRP A 198 0.36 -18.62 -12.79
CA TRP A 198 1.62 -17.88 -12.83
C TRP A 198 2.81 -18.74 -13.26
N ARG A 199 3.80 -18.09 -13.88
CA ARG A 199 5.11 -18.69 -14.15
C ARG A 199 5.86 -18.90 -12.84
N ALA A 200 6.71 -19.93 -12.79
CA ALA A 200 7.56 -20.18 -11.64
C ALA A 200 8.62 -19.07 -11.49
N ILE A 201 8.76 -18.55 -10.26
CA ILE A 201 9.87 -17.69 -9.85
C ILE A 201 10.93 -18.61 -9.25
N THR A 202 12.05 -18.77 -9.95
CA THR A 202 13.03 -19.82 -9.68
C THR A 202 14.02 -19.42 -8.59
N GLY A 203 14.56 -20.40 -7.86
CA GLY A 203 15.54 -20.16 -6.79
C GLY A 203 15.16 -20.86 -5.49
N ALA A 204 15.76 -20.42 -4.39
CA ALA A 204 15.59 -21.01 -3.06
C ALA A 204 14.51 -20.28 -2.25
N ALA A 205 13.31 -20.87 -2.18
CA ALA A 205 12.22 -20.42 -1.33
C ALA A 205 12.35 -21.01 0.08
N THR A 206 11.62 -20.43 1.03
CA THR A 206 11.56 -20.98 2.39
C THR A 206 10.84 -22.34 2.37
N ARG A 207 11.36 -23.29 3.15
CA ARG A 207 10.76 -24.61 3.38
C ARG A 207 9.40 -24.45 4.07
N PHE A 208 8.45 -25.33 3.76
CA PHE A 208 7.21 -25.39 4.52
C PHE A 208 7.44 -25.82 5.96
N GLY A 209 6.51 -25.42 6.84
CA GLY A 209 6.55 -25.70 8.26
C GLY A 209 6.69 -24.43 9.10
N ASP A 210 7.21 -24.62 10.31
CA ASP A 210 7.35 -23.55 11.29
C ASP A 210 8.36 -22.49 10.82
N VAL A 211 7.87 -21.25 10.74
CA VAL A 211 8.59 -20.03 10.43
C VAL A 211 8.41 -18.97 11.52
N THR A 212 7.85 -19.32 12.68
CA THR A 212 7.66 -18.41 13.83
C THR A 212 8.92 -17.62 14.16
N PRO A 213 10.14 -18.20 14.18
CA PRO A 213 11.37 -17.44 14.46
C PRO A 213 11.69 -16.33 13.44
N LEU A 214 11.14 -16.40 12.22
CA LEU A 214 11.31 -15.39 11.17
C LEU A 214 10.28 -14.25 11.27
N LEU A 215 9.25 -14.39 12.11
CA LEU A 215 8.20 -13.37 12.30
C LEU A 215 8.47 -12.45 13.51
N ASP A 216 9.54 -12.68 14.26
CA ASP A 216 9.86 -11.97 15.51
C ASP A 216 10.22 -10.49 15.28
N ARG A 217 11.01 -10.20 14.24
CA ARG A 217 11.53 -8.84 13.96
C ARG A 217 12.00 -8.68 12.52
N PRO A 218 12.06 -7.45 11.99
CA PRO A 218 12.65 -7.17 10.69
C PRO A 218 14.19 -7.12 10.78
N ASP A 219 14.85 -8.25 10.48
CA ASP A 219 16.33 -8.35 10.53
C ASP A 219 16.97 -8.90 9.25
N ASP A 220 16.32 -8.61 8.12
CA ASP A 220 16.64 -9.08 6.78
C ASP A 220 16.55 -10.60 6.59
N ARG A 221 16.03 -11.37 7.56
CA ARG A 221 15.70 -12.79 7.38
C ARG A 221 14.21 -12.91 7.05
N TYR A 222 13.89 -13.58 5.95
CA TYR A 222 12.55 -13.51 5.38
C TYR A 222 11.88 -14.88 5.34
N VAL A 223 10.56 -14.87 5.44
CA VAL A 223 9.75 -15.94 4.87
C VAL A 223 9.65 -15.68 3.37
N VAL A 224 10.46 -16.39 2.58
CA VAL A 224 10.50 -16.26 1.12
C VAL A 224 9.38 -17.09 0.51
N MET A 225 8.28 -16.40 0.19
CA MET A 225 7.10 -16.97 -0.44
C MET A 225 7.16 -16.88 -1.96
N VAL A 226 6.66 -17.90 -2.64
CA VAL A 226 6.41 -17.95 -4.09
C VAL A 226 4.91 -18.05 -4.35
N PRO A 227 4.42 -17.87 -5.61
CA PRO A 227 3.00 -17.83 -5.89
C PRO A 227 2.24 -19.06 -5.36
N GLY A 228 1.25 -18.82 -4.51
CA GLY A 228 0.39 -19.85 -3.90
C GLY A 228 0.78 -20.24 -2.48
N ASP A 229 1.92 -19.78 -1.97
CA ASP A 229 2.25 -19.95 -0.57
C ASP A 229 1.41 -19.03 0.33
N GLU A 230 1.25 -19.44 1.58
CA GLU A 230 0.73 -18.61 2.67
C GLU A 230 1.47 -18.91 3.97
N THR A 231 1.71 -17.86 4.76
CA THR A 231 2.05 -18.01 6.19
C THR A 231 0.82 -17.71 7.03
N THR A 232 0.30 -18.71 7.73
CA THR A 232 -0.71 -18.49 8.78
C THR A 232 0.01 -18.04 10.04
N ALA A 233 -0.28 -16.83 10.51
CA ALA A 233 0.25 -16.28 11.75
C ALA A 233 -0.86 -16.21 12.81
N GLU A 234 -0.56 -16.68 14.02
CA GLU A 234 -1.49 -16.65 15.14
C GLU A 234 -0.93 -15.77 16.27
N PHE A 235 -1.83 -15.09 16.97
CA PHE A 235 -1.51 -14.22 18.09
C PHE A 235 -2.36 -14.62 19.29
N ASP A 236 -1.78 -14.63 20.49
CA ASP A 236 -2.54 -14.89 21.71
C ASP A 236 -3.40 -13.68 22.08
N ALA A 237 -4.71 -13.81 21.87
CA ALA A 237 -5.69 -12.79 22.24
C ALA A 237 -5.72 -12.54 23.76
N GLY A 238 -5.37 -13.53 24.58
CA GLY A 238 -5.29 -13.42 26.04
C GLY A 238 -4.15 -12.54 26.53
N ALA A 239 -3.12 -12.31 25.70
CA ALA A 239 -2.03 -11.38 26.00
C ALA A 239 -2.42 -9.90 25.80
N ALA A 240 -3.59 -9.64 25.22
CA ALA A 240 -4.15 -8.28 25.15
C ALA A 240 -4.73 -7.86 26.51
N PRO A 241 -4.56 -6.60 26.94
CA PRO A 241 -5.13 -6.13 28.21
C PRO A 241 -6.66 -6.22 28.20
N ALA A 242 -7.30 -6.23 29.37
CA ALA A 242 -8.76 -6.08 29.46
C ALA A 242 -9.18 -4.76 28.81
N LEU A 243 -10.34 -4.74 28.12
CA LEU A 243 -10.87 -3.53 27.50
C LEU A 243 -11.52 -2.66 28.58
N PRO A 244 -11.03 -1.44 28.87
CA PRO A 244 -11.65 -0.58 29.86
C PRO A 244 -13.07 -0.17 29.43
N ALA A 245 -13.92 0.16 30.40
CA ALA A 245 -15.28 0.61 30.11
C ALA A 245 -15.26 1.88 29.24
N GLY A 246 -16.06 1.91 28.17
CA GLY A 246 -16.14 3.04 27.23
C GLY A 246 -15.05 3.07 26.16
N TRP A 247 -14.12 2.11 26.14
CA TRP A 247 -13.08 2.03 25.11
C TRP A 247 -13.48 1.11 23.96
N THR A 248 -12.94 1.40 22.78
CA THR A 248 -13.02 0.52 21.61
C THR A 248 -11.65 -0.10 21.34
N ARG A 249 -11.63 -1.38 20.92
CA ARG A 249 -10.41 -2.07 20.50
C ARG A 249 -10.37 -2.18 18.99
N THR A 250 -9.23 -1.86 18.41
CA THR A 250 -8.89 -2.15 17.02
C THR A 250 -7.64 -3.03 16.95
N PHE A 251 -7.47 -3.72 15.82
CA PHE A 251 -6.31 -4.55 15.54
C PHE A 251 -5.63 -4.04 14.29
N LEU A 252 -4.30 -3.89 14.37
CA LEU A 252 -3.46 -3.50 13.25
C LEU A 252 -2.44 -4.62 13.02
N LEU A 253 -2.43 -5.16 11.80
CA LEU A 253 -1.35 -6.05 11.37
C LEU A 253 -0.25 -5.18 10.79
N TYR A 254 0.91 -5.17 11.45
CA TYR A 254 2.13 -4.56 10.94
C TYR A 254 2.97 -5.64 10.27
N SER A 255 3.25 -5.47 8.98
CA SER A 255 4.12 -6.36 8.21
C SER A 255 5.28 -5.57 7.64
N ASP A 256 6.49 -6.06 7.87
CA ASP A 256 7.70 -5.59 7.20
C ASP A 256 8.10 -6.64 6.15
N GLY A 257 8.26 -6.20 4.90
CA GLY A 257 8.59 -7.10 3.82
C GLY A 257 8.73 -6.43 2.48
N TRP A 258 9.08 -7.24 1.50
CA TRP A 258 9.38 -6.82 0.14
C TRP A 258 8.50 -7.58 -0.83
N ILE A 259 8.17 -6.94 -1.95
CA ILE A 259 7.51 -7.58 -3.07
C ILE A 259 8.41 -7.44 -4.30
N LYS A 260 8.62 -8.55 -5.01
CA LYS A 260 9.29 -8.55 -6.31
C LYS A 260 8.25 -8.87 -7.38
N ASP A 261 8.10 -7.95 -8.32
CA ASP A 261 7.23 -8.15 -9.49
C ASP A 261 7.87 -9.15 -10.47
N SER A 262 7.06 -9.78 -11.30
CA SER A 262 7.48 -10.77 -12.31
C SER A 262 7.12 -10.35 -13.74
N ASP A 263 6.81 -9.07 -13.97
CA ASP A 263 6.72 -8.49 -15.32
C ASP A 263 8.01 -8.70 -16.13
N LEU A 264 7.90 -8.78 -17.45
CA LEU A 264 9.03 -9.03 -18.36
C LEU A 264 10.13 -7.97 -18.28
N ASN A 265 9.80 -6.73 -17.94
CA ASN A 265 10.75 -5.65 -17.77
C ASN A 265 11.20 -5.46 -16.32
N THR A 266 10.78 -6.33 -15.39
CA THR A 266 11.25 -6.31 -14.01
C THR A 266 12.61 -7.00 -13.90
N ALA A 267 13.60 -6.24 -13.41
CA ALA A 267 14.93 -6.78 -13.18
C ALA A 267 14.89 -7.95 -12.20
N HIS A 268 15.46 -9.08 -12.61
CA HIS A 268 15.45 -10.35 -11.87
C HIS A 268 14.03 -10.84 -11.51
N GLY A 269 12.98 -10.46 -12.25
CA GLY A 269 11.60 -10.82 -11.94
C GLY A 269 11.28 -12.32 -12.04
N THR A 270 12.16 -13.12 -12.65
CA THR A 270 12.01 -14.58 -12.79
C THR A 270 12.80 -15.37 -11.75
N THR A 271 13.52 -14.70 -10.85
CA THR A 271 14.35 -15.33 -9.82
C THR A 271 14.06 -14.77 -8.43
N ILE A 272 14.14 -15.63 -7.41
CA ILE A 272 14.05 -15.23 -6.00
C ILE A 272 15.23 -14.30 -5.66
N ASP A 273 16.43 -14.66 -6.07
CA ASP A 273 17.61 -13.81 -5.91
C ASP A 273 17.65 -12.66 -6.91
N PRO A 274 18.32 -11.54 -6.58
CA PRO A 274 18.87 -11.25 -5.25
C PRO A 274 17.76 -10.96 -4.21
N LEU A 275 17.98 -11.38 -2.96
CA LEU A 275 17.11 -11.05 -1.82
C LEU A 275 17.38 -9.63 -1.32
N PRO A 276 16.36 -8.77 -1.15
CA PRO A 276 16.51 -7.39 -0.68
C PRO A 276 17.00 -7.31 0.79
N TYR A 277 17.44 -6.13 1.23
CA TYR A 277 17.80 -5.86 2.63
C TYR A 277 17.60 -4.38 2.95
N HIS A 278 17.33 -4.03 4.21
CA HIS A 278 16.93 -2.67 4.60
C HIS A 278 17.99 -1.60 4.28
N ALA A 279 19.27 -1.97 4.35
CA ALA A 279 20.37 -1.06 4.04
C ALA A 279 20.69 -0.95 2.55
N VAL A 280 19.91 -1.59 1.66
CA VAL A 280 20.15 -1.50 0.22
C VAL A 280 19.89 -0.08 -0.26
N SER A 281 20.84 0.47 -1.01
CA SER A 281 20.76 1.85 -1.51
C SER A 281 19.87 1.98 -2.76
N SER A 282 19.81 0.92 -3.55
CA SER A 282 19.13 0.87 -4.84
C SER A 282 18.81 -0.55 -5.28
N TYR A 283 17.76 -0.69 -6.09
CA TYR A 283 17.44 -1.91 -6.81
C TYR A 283 17.28 -1.62 -8.31
N PRO A 284 17.92 -2.38 -9.23
CA PRO A 284 18.91 -3.44 -8.95
C PRO A 284 20.12 -2.95 -8.16
N TYR A 285 20.85 -3.88 -7.53
CA TYR A 285 21.99 -3.54 -6.67
C TYR A 285 23.01 -2.68 -7.39
N ALA A 286 23.49 -1.64 -6.70
CA ALA A 286 24.64 -0.88 -7.17
C ALA A 286 25.88 -1.78 -7.23
N PRO A 287 26.88 -1.46 -8.07
CA PRO A 287 28.13 -2.20 -8.07
C PRO A 287 28.75 -2.25 -6.65
N GLY A 288 28.94 -3.46 -6.12
CA GLY A 288 29.47 -3.70 -4.77
C GLY A 288 28.42 -3.96 -3.70
N ASP A 289 27.13 -3.70 -3.97
CA ASP A 289 26.04 -4.07 -3.06
C ASP A 289 25.75 -5.58 -3.14
N ALA A 290 25.52 -6.18 -1.98
CA ALA A 290 25.16 -7.59 -1.86
C ALA A 290 24.33 -7.81 -0.60
N TYR A 291 23.45 -8.82 -0.64
CA TYR A 291 22.73 -9.25 0.54
C TYR A 291 23.71 -9.68 1.65
N PRO A 292 23.51 -9.26 2.91
CA PRO A 292 24.44 -9.53 4.00
C PRO A 292 24.81 -11.01 4.15
N SER A 293 26.11 -11.31 4.18
CA SER A 293 26.64 -12.68 4.19
C SER A 293 27.24 -13.10 5.54
N ASP A 294 26.89 -12.42 6.63
CA ASP A 294 27.35 -12.79 7.97
C ASP A 294 26.83 -14.17 8.42
N SER A 295 27.42 -14.67 9.50
CA SER A 295 27.13 -16.03 9.99
C SER A 295 25.65 -16.27 10.32
N ALA A 296 24.91 -15.26 10.74
CA ALA A 296 23.49 -15.39 11.08
C ALA A 296 22.65 -15.55 9.82
N ARG A 297 22.85 -14.71 8.80
CA ARG A 297 22.15 -14.84 7.50
C ARG A 297 22.52 -16.15 6.80
N GLN A 298 23.79 -16.56 6.84
CA GLN A 298 24.23 -17.83 6.27
C GLN A 298 23.59 -19.06 6.93
N ARG A 299 23.40 -19.04 8.26
CA ARG A 299 22.63 -20.09 8.96
C ARG A 299 21.16 -20.08 8.55
N TYR A 300 20.53 -18.90 8.54
CA TYR A 300 19.15 -18.73 8.10
C TYR A 300 18.92 -19.29 6.69
N LEU A 301 19.75 -18.93 5.72
CA LEU A 301 19.61 -19.40 4.34
C LEU A 301 19.69 -20.94 4.25
N ARG A 302 20.63 -21.56 4.97
CA ARG A 302 20.77 -23.03 4.98
C ARG A 302 19.64 -23.74 5.70
N GLU A 303 19.10 -23.14 6.74
CA GLU A 303 18.03 -23.73 7.54
C GLU A 303 16.67 -23.57 6.83
N TYR A 304 16.35 -22.36 6.37
CA TYR A 304 15.03 -21.99 5.85
C TYR A 304 14.93 -22.07 4.34
N ASN A 305 15.91 -21.59 3.57
CA ASN A 305 15.75 -21.44 2.13
C ASN A 305 16.21 -22.70 1.38
N THR A 306 15.51 -23.80 1.62
CA THR A 306 15.86 -25.14 1.10
C THR A 306 14.86 -25.69 0.09
N ARG A 307 13.72 -25.00 -0.14
CA ARG A 307 12.77 -25.39 -1.19
C ARG A 307 13.19 -24.81 -2.54
N ILE A 308 13.77 -25.65 -3.39
CA ILE A 308 14.31 -25.23 -4.69
C ILE A 308 13.22 -25.24 -5.77
N ILE A 309 12.86 -24.06 -6.26
CA ILE A 309 11.91 -23.88 -7.35
C ILE A 309 12.65 -23.92 -8.70
N LYS A 310 12.26 -24.87 -9.55
CA LYS A 310 12.87 -25.09 -10.87
C LYS A 310 12.00 -24.56 -12.01
N PRO A 311 12.57 -24.21 -13.17
CA PRO A 311 11.81 -23.87 -14.36
C PRO A 311 10.86 -25.00 -14.75
N GLY A 312 9.60 -24.67 -15.06
CA GLY A 312 8.61 -25.63 -15.57
C GLY A 312 8.11 -26.68 -14.56
N ALA A 313 8.54 -26.63 -13.30
CA ALA A 313 8.01 -27.49 -12.26
C ALA A 313 6.57 -27.09 -11.93
N ARG A 314 5.61 -27.97 -12.22
CA ARG A 314 4.42 -28.07 -11.36
C ARG A 314 4.92 -28.77 -10.11
N GLU A 315 4.91 -28.11 -8.95
CA GLU A 315 5.33 -28.74 -7.70
C GLU A 315 4.61 -30.10 -7.57
N GLU A 316 5.40 -31.18 -7.53
CA GLU A 316 4.92 -32.47 -7.04
C GLU A 316 4.64 -32.28 -5.54
N ARG A 317 3.39 -32.52 -5.18
CA ARG A 317 2.76 -32.09 -3.93
C ARG A 317 3.00 -33.06 -2.79
#